data_AF-A0A126ZEF0-F1
#
_entry.id   AF-A0A126ZEF0-F1
#
_cell.length_a   1.000
_cell.length_b   1.000
_cell.length_c   1.000
_cell.angle_alpha   90.00
_cell.angle_beta   90.00
_cell.angle_gamma   90.00
#
_symmetry.space_group_name_H-M   'P 1'
#
loop_
_entity.id
_entity.type
_entity.pdbx_description
1 polymer ?
#
loop_
_entity_poly.entity_id
_entity_poly.type
_entity_poly.pdbx_seq_one_letter_code
_entity_poly.pdbx_strand_id
1 'polypeptide(L)'
;MIEAEWHRTSDALTLITGAKQRLEGNADMQRSVRHRFPYIDPLHHVQVELMRRYRAGEGGERLQRGIHISINGVAAGLRNTG
;
A
#
# COMPACT_ATOMS: atom_id res chain seq x y z
N MET A 1 16.93 -1.37 -7.85
CA MET A 1 16.84 -0.20 -8.76
C MET A 1 15.67 0.71 -8.37
N ILE A 2 14.42 0.20 -8.33
CA ILE A 2 13.24 1.01 -7.96
C ILE A 2 13.27 1.48 -6.50
N GLU A 3 13.58 0.61 -5.54
CA GLU A 3 13.68 0.97 -4.12
C GLU A 3 14.73 2.05 -3.87
N ALA A 4 15.90 1.93 -4.50
CA ALA A 4 16.94 2.94 -4.42
C ALA A 4 16.48 4.30 -4.98
N GLU A 5 15.72 4.30 -6.09
CA GLU A 5 15.14 5.53 -6.64
C GLU A 5 14.12 6.17 -5.70
N TRP A 6 13.28 5.34 -5.09
CA TRP A 6 12.32 5.78 -4.08
C TRP A 6 13.01 6.45 -2.89
N HIS A 7 14.10 5.86 -2.38
CA HIS A 7 14.91 6.46 -1.32
C HIS A 7 15.52 7.79 -1.74
N ARG A 8 16.19 7.85 -2.91
CA ARG A 8 16.79 9.09 -3.42
C ARG A 8 15.77 10.23 -3.53
N THR A 9 14.58 9.94 -4.03
CA THR A 9 13.50 10.93 -4.15
C THR A 9 12.96 11.33 -2.78
N SER A 10 12.83 10.38 -1.85
CA SER A 10 12.43 10.65 -0.48
C SER A 10 13.39 11.59 0.22
N ASP A 11 14.69 11.33 0.11
CA ASP A 11 15.74 12.13 0.74
C ASP A 11 15.81 13.53 0.14
N ALA A 12 15.71 13.64 -1.20
CA ALA A 12 15.64 14.93 -1.89
C ALA A 12 14.44 15.77 -1.40
N LEU A 13 13.26 15.15 -1.23
CA LEU A 13 12.08 15.86 -0.71
C LEU A 13 12.31 16.35 0.72
N THR A 14 12.90 15.52 1.59
CA THR A 14 13.24 15.93 2.96
C THR A 14 14.23 17.08 2.98
N LEU A 15 15.25 17.05 2.12
CA LEU A 15 16.23 18.15 2.00
C LEU A 15 15.56 19.47 1.57
N ILE A 16 14.67 19.42 0.57
CA ILE A 16 14.01 20.61 0.02
C ILE A 16 12.99 21.19 1.01
N THR A 17 12.20 20.33 1.65
CA THR A 17 11.08 20.76 2.50
C THR A 17 11.49 21.01 3.96
N GLY A 18 12.60 20.43 4.41
CA GLY A 18 13.02 20.41 5.81
C GLY A 18 12.13 19.55 6.73
N ALA A 19 11.09 18.89 6.20
CA ALA A 19 10.14 18.10 6.97
C ALA A 19 10.79 16.80 7.46
N LYS A 20 10.72 16.55 8.78
CA LYS A 20 11.29 15.33 9.40
C LYS A 20 10.38 14.12 9.22
N GLN A 21 9.12 14.36 8.91
CA GLN A 21 8.13 13.32 8.68
C GLN A 21 7.18 13.70 7.55
N ARG A 22 6.64 12.68 6.87
CA ARG A 22 5.62 12.90 5.84
C ARG A 22 4.39 13.55 6.45
N LEU A 23 3.82 14.49 5.70
CA LEU A 23 2.60 15.22 6.06
C LEU A 23 2.71 16.07 7.35
N GLU A 24 3.90 16.53 7.72
CA GLU A 24 4.12 17.36 8.93
C GLU A 24 3.24 18.63 8.96
N GLY A 25 2.99 19.25 7.80
CA GLY A 25 2.10 20.41 7.67
C GLY A 25 0.60 20.08 7.59
N ASN A 26 0.20 18.80 7.69
CA ASN A 26 -1.21 18.38 7.62
C ASN A 26 -1.49 17.19 8.56
N ALA A 27 -1.67 17.51 9.84
CA ALA A 27 -1.86 16.52 10.89
C ALA A 27 -3.13 15.66 10.70
N ASP A 28 -4.21 16.23 10.14
CA ASP A 28 -5.44 15.49 9.87
C ASP A 28 -5.23 14.41 8.80
N MET A 29 -4.57 14.77 7.70
CA MET A 29 -4.22 13.81 6.66
C MET A 29 -3.25 12.74 7.19
N GLN A 30 -2.25 13.15 7.99
CA GLN A 30 -1.32 12.22 8.60
C GLN A 30 -2.03 11.17 9.48
N ARG A 31 -2.95 11.62 10.35
CA ARG A 31 -3.79 10.72 11.17
C ARG A 31 -4.67 9.83 10.31
N SER A 32 -5.33 10.40 9.30
CA SER A 32 -6.20 9.67 8.38
C SER A 32 -5.47 8.53 7.66
N VAL A 33 -4.25 8.79 7.17
CA VAL A 33 -3.40 7.76 6.54
C VAL A 33 -2.99 6.69 7.57
N ARG A 34 -2.49 7.10 8.74
CA ARG A 34 -2.06 6.16 9.80
C ARG A 34 -3.18 5.24 10.27
N HIS A 35 -4.42 5.73 10.39
CA HIS A 35 -5.56 4.91 10.80
C HIS A 35 -5.95 3.85 9.76
N ARG A 36 -5.63 4.05 8.47
CA ARG A 36 -5.96 3.07 7.42
C ARG A 36 -4.95 1.94 7.33
N PHE A 37 -3.68 2.18 7.66
CA PHE A 37 -2.61 1.18 7.50
C PHE A 37 -2.86 -0.16 8.21
N PRO A 38 -3.35 -0.21 9.47
CA PRO A 38 -3.64 -1.48 10.14
C PRO A 38 -4.65 -2.38 9.42
N TYR A 39 -5.51 -1.80 8.57
CA TYR A 39 -6.49 -2.55 7.79
C TYR A 39 -5.99 -2.95 6.40
N ILE A 40 -5.03 -2.20 5.85
CA ILE A 40 -4.45 -2.45 4.53
C ILE A 40 -3.37 -3.53 4.63
N ASP A 41 -2.56 -3.51 5.68
CA ASP A 41 -1.42 -4.40 5.84
C ASP A 41 -1.80 -5.90 5.80
N PRO A 42 -2.84 -6.37 6.53
CA PRO A 42 -3.29 -7.76 6.40
C PRO A 42 -3.82 -8.10 5.00
N LEU A 43 -4.45 -7.13 4.30
CA LEU A 43 -4.95 -7.34 2.95
C LEU A 43 -3.81 -7.53 1.94
N HIS A 44 -2.69 -6.80 2.09
CA HIS A 44 -1.48 -7.03 1.28
C HIS A 44 -0.95 -8.44 1.47
N HIS A 45 -0.83 -8.91 2.72
CA HIS A 45 -0.33 -10.25 3.01
C HIS A 45 -1.24 -11.34 2.41
N VAL A 46 -2.56 -11.20 2.59
CA VAL A 46 -3.54 -12.12 1.99
C VAL A 46 -3.45 -12.08 0.46
N GLN A 47 -3.39 -10.90 -0.15
CA GLN A 47 -3.29 -10.75 -1.61
C GLN A 47 -2.05 -11.44 -2.17
N VAL A 48 -0.88 -11.26 -1.53
CA VAL A 48 0.38 -11.90 -1.96
C VAL A 48 0.25 -13.43 -1.90
N GLU A 49 -0.31 -13.97 -0.82
CA GLU A 49 -0.50 -15.42 -0.69
C GLU A 49 -1.49 -15.99 -1.71
N LEU A 50 -2.63 -15.32 -1.94
CA LEU A 50 -3.61 -15.76 -2.94
C LEU A 50 -3.01 -15.72 -4.35
N MET A 51 -2.23 -14.69 -4.68
CA MET A 51 -1.52 -14.59 -5.96
C MET A 51 -0.45 -15.67 -6.11
N ARG A 52 0.25 -16.03 -5.02
CA ARG A 52 1.23 -17.13 -5.01
C ARG A 52 0.57 -18.46 -5.35
N ARG A 53 -0.55 -18.79 -4.70
CA ARG A 53 -1.35 -19.99 -4.98
C ARG A 53 -1.85 -20.03 -6.42
N TYR A 54 -2.43 -18.92 -6.88
CA TYR A 54 -2.93 -18.80 -8.25
C TYR A 54 -1.83 -19.05 -9.29
N ARG A 55 -0.62 -18.50 -9.06
CA ARG A 55 0.54 -18.72 -9.92
C ARG A 55 1.11 -20.15 -9.84
N ALA A 56 0.89 -20.85 -8.72
CA ALA A 56 1.25 -22.26 -8.58
C ALA A 56 0.25 -23.20 -9.29
N GLY A 57 -0.78 -22.68 -9.94
CA GLY A 57 -1.79 -23.44 -10.66
C GLY A 57 -2.99 -23.84 -9.79
N GLU A 58 -3.04 -23.42 -8.53
CA GLU A 58 -4.27 -23.52 -7.74
C GLU A 58 -5.33 -22.61 -8.35
N GLY A 59 -6.55 -23.11 -8.49
CA GLY A 59 -7.62 -22.42 -9.20
C GLY A 59 -8.94 -22.44 -8.47
N GLY A 60 -9.98 -22.02 -9.18
CA GLY A 60 -11.35 -22.01 -8.69
C GLY A 60 -11.86 -20.64 -8.30
N GLU A 61 -13.17 -20.52 -8.35
CA GLU A 61 -13.89 -19.26 -8.22
C GLU A 61 -13.63 -18.58 -6.86
N ARG A 62 -13.48 -19.37 -5.79
CA ARG A 62 -13.20 -18.83 -4.44
C ARG A 62 -11.84 -18.12 -4.38
N LEU A 63 -10.81 -18.66 -5.04
CA LEU A 63 -9.48 -18.07 -5.07
C LEU A 63 -9.48 -16.76 -5.87
N GLN A 64 -10.09 -16.78 -7.06
CA GLN A 64 -10.23 -15.58 -7.90
C GLN A 64 -11.02 -14.47 -7.20
N ARG A 65 -12.16 -14.82 -6.57
CA ARG A 65 -12.93 -13.87 -5.75
C ARG A 65 -12.10 -13.30 -4.60
N GLY A 66 -11.32 -14.13 -3.91
CA GLY A 66 -10.42 -13.66 -2.85
C GLY A 66 -9.43 -12.62 -3.34
N ILE A 67 -8.83 -12.84 -4.51
CA ILE A 67 -7.91 -11.88 -5.14
C ILE A 67 -8.64 -10.56 -5.44
N HIS A 68 -9.81 -10.60 -6.08
CA HIS A 68 -10.59 -9.39 -6.36
C HIS A 68 -11.00 -8.63 -5.10
N ILE A 69 -11.43 -9.33 -4.05
CA ILE A 69 -11.76 -8.71 -2.75
C ILE A 69 -10.54 -8.00 -2.18
N SER A 70 -9.36 -8.63 -2.21
CA SER A 70 -8.13 -8.01 -1.71
C SER A 70 -7.73 -6.77 -2.52
N ILE A 71 -7.82 -6.81 -3.85
CA ILE A 71 -7.58 -5.65 -4.74
C ILE A 71 -8.51 -4.49 -4.37
N ASN A 72 -9.82 -4.76 -4.27
CA ASN A 72 -10.80 -3.74 -3.95
C ASN A 72 -10.58 -3.16 -2.54
N GLY A 73 -10.22 -4.01 -1.57
CA GLY A 73 -9.94 -3.58 -0.21
C GLY A 73 -8.70 -2.67 -0.12
N VAL A 74 -7.62 -3.03 -0.80
CA VAL A 74 -6.40 -2.19 -0.87
C VAL A 74 -6.70 -0.86 -1.56
N ALA A 75 -7.41 -0.88 -2.70
CA ALA A 75 -7.79 0.33 -3.42
C ALA A 75 -8.65 1.28 -2.55
N ALA A 76 -9.65 0.74 -1.84
CA ALA A 76 -10.48 1.51 -0.93
C ALA A 76 -9.68 2.14 0.23
N GLY A 77 -8.68 1.42 0.76
CA GLY A 77 -7.81 1.90 1.82
C GLY A 77 -6.81 2.98 1.37
N LEU A 78 -6.22 2.83 0.18
CA LEU A 78 -5.23 3.79 -0.34
C LEU A 78 -5.86 5.08 -0.85
N ARG A 79 -7.11 5.04 -1.32
CA ARG A 79 -7.81 6.19 -1.91
C ARG A 79 -7.03 6.77 -3.10
N ASN A 80 -6.74 8.07 -3.10
CA ASN A 80 -6.05 8.77 -4.18
C ASN A 80 -4.52 8.62 -4.08
N THR A 81 -3.90 8.13 -5.15
CA THR A 81 -2.45 7.84 -5.19
C THR A 81 -1.73 8.40 -6.43
N GLY A 82 -2.44 9.14 -7.28
CA GLY A 82 -1.94 9.75 -8.51
C GLY A 82 -2.10 11.25 -8.56
#